data_AF-A3J6W6-F1
#
_entry.id   AF-A3J6W6-F1
#
_cell.length_a   1.000
_cell.length_b   1.000
_cell.length_c   1.000
_cell.angle_alpha   90.00
_cell.angle_beta   90.00
_cell.angle_gamma   90.00
#
_symmetry.space_group_name_H-M   'P 1'
#
loop_
_entity.id
_entity.type
_entity.pdbx_description
1 polymer ?
#
loop_
_entity_poly.entity_id
_entity_poly.type
_entity_poly.pdbx_seq_one_letter_code
_entity_poly.pdbx_strand_id
1 'polypeptide(L)'
;MLVAPFNLGTTVERKNIANFIATLCCTPMEVERFKESNWIKVITSVLPQGAPTSPTLTNIICEKIDKRLSGVAKRFGLNYSRYADDITFSSKHNTYEVSPTKVEKIFASGTTFDCEVRKIIIEQNFHIKESKVRLQKRGYRQEVTGLVVTDKINVTRRYVKQLRQWLYLWERYGYDKSYAIFLNIYLADKGHVKSEQPNMAMVIEGKLLYLKMVKGADDGTYLKLKKRFDLLLGTTSKNNSEAVNILDLIFDVGLDEAMTHYKK
;
A
#
# COMPACT_ATOMS: atom_id res chain seq x y z
N MET A 1 30.99 21.35 1.78
CA MET A 1 29.56 21.72 1.65
C MET A 1 28.74 20.58 2.26
N LEU A 2 27.73 20.85 3.10
CA LEU A 2 26.87 19.83 3.71
C LEU A 2 25.73 19.55 2.72
N VAL A 3 25.71 18.38 2.10
CA VAL A 3 24.67 18.04 1.13
C VAL A 3 23.50 17.40 1.88
N ALA A 4 22.36 18.10 1.93
CA ALA A 4 21.09 17.47 2.31
C ALA A 4 20.86 16.23 1.43
N PRO A 5 20.27 15.12 1.94
CA PRO A 5 19.42 15.05 3.14
C PRO A 5 20.11 14.53 4.41
N PHE A 6 21.40 14.19 4.38
CA PHE A 6 22.08 13.52 5.50
C PHE A 6 22.83 14.50 6.40
N ASN A 7 22.35 14.68 7.63
CA ASN A 7 23.02 15.49 8.63
C ASN A 7 23.64 14.61 9.73
N LEU A 8 24.76 13.95 9.41
CA LEU A 8 25.47 13.04 10.32
C LEU A 8 26.30 13.78 11.39
N GLY A 9 26.20 15.11 11.48
CA GLY A 9 26.94 15.96 12.41
C GLY A 9 27.84 16.97 11.70
N THR A 10 28.65 17.70 12.48
CA THR A 10 29.42 18.86 12.01
C THR A 10 30.90 18.60 11.75
N THR A 11 31.43 17.44 12.16
CA THR A 11 32.85 17.09 11.91
C THR A 11 33.12 16.90 10.42
N VAL A 12 34.38 17.08 10.01
CA VAL A 12 34.79 16.99 8.61
C VAL A 12 34.56 15.57 8.08
N GLU A 13 34.88 14.54 8.87
CA GLU A 13 34.71 13.14 8.48
C GLU A 13 33.24 12.81 8.24
N ARG A 14 32.35 13.24 9.16
CA ARG A 14 30.90 13.00 9.06
C ARG A 14 30.28 13.71 7.86
N LYS A 15 30.76 14.90 7.52
CA LYS A 15 30.35 15.62 6.31
C LYS A 15 30.79 14.87 5.05
N ASN A 16 32.00 14.34 5.02
CA ASN A 16 32.49 13.55 3.89
C ASN A 16 31.65 12.28 3.70
N ILE A 17 31.36 11.55 4.78
CA ILE A 17 30.49 10.36 4.74
C ILE A 17 29.08 10.72 4.23
N ALA A 18 28.48 11.79 4.75
CA ALA A 18 27.17 12.25 4.32
C ALA A 18 27.14 12.57 2.81
N ASN A 19 28.19 13.23 2.30
CA ASN A 19 28.32 13.53 0.88
C ASN A 19 28.51 12.26 0.05
N PHE A 20 29.32 11.29 0.47
CA PHE A 20 29.47 10.00 -0.23
C PHE A 20 28.13 9.26 -0.32
N ILE A 21 27.37 9.18 0.78
CA ILE A 21 26.04 8.55 0.78
C ILE A 21 25.11 9.29 -0.18
N ALA A 22 25.09 10.63 -0.15
CA ALA A 22 24.26 11.43 -1.05
C ALA A 22 24.62 11.19 -2.52
N THR A 23 25.91 11.14 -2.87
CA THR A 23 26.35 10.89 -4.25
C THR A 23 25.99 9.49 -4.73
N LEU A 24 26.04 8.48 -3.85
CA LEU A 24 25.75 7.10 -4.21
C LEU A 24 24.26 6.76 -4.24
N CYS A 25 23.46 7.38 -3.37
CA CYS A 25 22.07 6.98 -3.14
C CYS A 25 21.04 8.01 -3.63
N CYS A 26 21.45 9.24 -3.92
CA CYS A 26 20.55 10.27 -4.43
C CYS A 26 20.83 10.55 -5.90
N THR A 27 19.78 10.91 -6.64
CA THR A 27 19.87 11.31 -8.04
C THR A 27 19.14 12.63 -8.27
N PRO A 28 19.62 13.50 -9.19
CA PRO A 28 18.89 14.70 -9.59
C PRO A 28 17.54 14.32 -10.21
N MET A 29 16.46 14.87 -9.67
CA MET A 29 15.10 14.67 -10.18
C MET A 29 14.31 15.98 -10.05
N GLU A 30 13.33 16.20 -10.93
CA GLU A 30 12.33 17.24 -10.75
C GLU A 30 11.41 16.83 -9.59
N VAL A 31 11.38 17.65 -8.53
CA VAL A 31 10.57 17.40 -7.34
C VAL A 31 9.89 18.68 -6.87
N GLU A 32 8.76 18.51 -6.19
CA GLU A 32 8.08 19.61 -5.52
C GLU A 32 8.73 19.90 -4.17
N ARG A 33 8.94 21.19 -3.88
CA ARG A 33 9.43 21.70 -2.61
C ARG A 33 8.58 22.89 -2.18
N PHE A 34 8.25 22.93 -0.90
CA PHE A 34 7.57 24.08 -0.31
C PHE A 34 8.63 25.11 0.11
N LYS A 35 8.59 26.30 -0.49
CA LYS A 35 9.45 27.45 -0.17
C LYS A 35 8.62 28.72 -0.24
N GLU A 36 8.87 29.66 0.68
CA GLU A 36 8.23 30.99 0.66
C GLU A 36 6.69 30.92 0.48
N SER A 37 6.06 30.02 1.25
CA SER A 37 4.61 29.77 1.24
C SER A 37 4.03 29.21 -0.08
N ASN A 38 4.88 28.78 -1.03
CA ASN A 38 4.45 28.24 -2.31
C ASN A 38 5.13 26.89 -2.62
N TRP A 39 4.42 26.05 -3.38
CA TRP A 39 4.99 24.83 -3.95
C TRP A 39 5.70 25.17 -5.26
N ILE A 40 6.99 24.90 -5.32
CA ILE A 40 7.81 25.10 -6.52
C ILE A 40 8.36 23.76 -7.00
N LYS A 41 8.48 23.61 -8.33
CA LYS A 41 9.21 22.51 -8.95
C LYS A 41 10.67 22.89 -9.06
N VAL A 42 11.56 22.03 -8.56
CA VAL A 42 13.00 22.23 -8.61
C VAL A 42 13.69 20.92 -8.96
N ILE A 43 14.80 21.02 -9.70
CA ILE A 43 15.68 19.88 -9.92
C ILE A 43 16.68 19.83 -8.77
N THR A 44 16.65 18.76 -7.98
CA THR A 44 17.59 18.58 -6.87
C THR A 44 17.87 17.10 -6.63
N SER A 45 18.96 16.80 -5.92
CA SER A 45 19.36 15.43 -5.61
C SER A 45 18.47 14.86 -4.50
N VAL A 46 17.77 13.76 -4.78
CA VAL A 46 16.82 13.11 -3.86
C VAL A 46 16.99 11.60 -3.87
N LEU A 47 16.50 10.94 -2.82
CA LEU A 47 16.35 9.48 -2.81
C LEU A 47 15.31 9.07 -3.87
N PRO A 48 15.69 8.29 -4.89
CA PRO A 48 14.76 7.89 -5.94
C PRO A 48 13.78 6.82 -5.44
N GLN A 49 12.55 6.87 -5.96
CA GLN A 49 11.57 5.83 -5.73
C GLN A 49 11.99 4.55 -6.49
N GLY A 50 12.00 3.42 -5.79
CA GLY A 50 12.38 2.12 -6.35
C GLY A 50 13.84 1.71 -6.14
N ALA A 51 14.71 2.60 -5.67
CA ALA A 51 16.04 2.19 -5.25
C ALA A 51 15.98 1.37 -3.95
N PRO A 52 16.75 0.28 -3.84
CA PRO A 52 16.70 -0.63 -2.69
C PRO A 52 17.21 0.02 -1.39
N THR A 53 18.07 1.03 -1.48
CA THR A 53 18.64 1.74 -0.33
C THR A 53 17.72 2.84 0.21
N SER A 54 16.85 3.41 -0.62
CA SER A 54 15.98 4.53 -0.25
C SER A 54 15.11 4.25 0.98
N PRO A 55 14.39 3.11 1.10
CA PRO A 55 13.54 2.85 2.27
C PRO A 55 14.31 2.83 3.59
N THR A 56 15.50 2.22 3.58
CA THR A 56 16.37 2.13 4.76
C THR A 56 16.87 3.51 5.17
N LEU A 57 17.34 4.31 4.21
CA LEU A 57 17.82 5.67 4.46
C LEU A 57 16.71 6.59 4.97
N THR A 58 15.50 6.50 4.39
CA THR A 58 14.34 7.25 4.88
C THR A 58 13.99 6.87 6.31
N ASN A 59 14.01 5.59 6.67
CA ASN A 59 13.74 5.17 8.05
C ASN A 59 14.78 5.70 9.04
N ILE A 60 16.06 5.74 8.67
CA ILE A 60 17.13 6.34 9.49
C ILE A 60 16.87 7.83 9.71
N ILE A 61 16.50 8.57 8.66
CA ILE A 61 16.16 10.00 8.75
C ILE A 61 14.96 10.21 9.69
N CYS A 62 13.96 9.34 9.63
CA CYS A 62 12.78 9.42 10.49
C CYS A 62 13.02 8.98 11.94
N GLU A 63 14.15 8.40 12.30
CA GLU A 63 14.38 7.92 13.68
C GLU A 63 14.21 9.04 14.72
N LYS A 64 14.72 10.24 14.41
CA LYS A 64 14.61 11.41 15.30
C LYS A 64 13.16 11.87 15.46
N ILE A 65 12.38 11.88 14.37
CA ILE A 65 10.97 12.27 14.44
C ILE A 65 10.16 11.25 15.25
N ASP A 66 10.42 9.96 15.03
CA ASP A 66 9.73 8.86 15.70
C ASP A 66 9.94 8.90 17.21
N LYS A 67 11.18 9.15 17.67
CA LYS A 67 11.49 9.31 19.10
C LYS A 67 10.71 10.46 19.73
N ARG A 68 10.63 11.61 19.05
CA ARG A 68 9.93 12.80 19.55
C ARG A 68 8.42 12.61 19.57
N LEU A 69 7.83 12.09 18.48
CA LEU A 69 6.40 11.81 18.39
C LEU A 69 5.98 10.74 19.39
N SER A 70 6.80 9.72 19.62
CA SER A 70 6.58 8.72 20.66
C SER A 70 6.59 9.34 22.07
N GLY A 71 7.49 10.30 22.33
CA GLY A 71 7.52 11.03 23.60
C GLY A 71 6.27 11.88 23.83
N VAL A 72 5.79 12.59 22.80
CA VAL A 72 4.52 13.31 22.83
C VAL A 72 3.36 12.34 23.07
N ALA A 73 3.27 11.26 22.30
CA ALA A 73 2.22 10.26 22.47
C ALA A 73 2.16 9.73 23.90
N LYS A 74 3.31 9.37 24.49
CA LYS A 74 3.39 8.91 25.88
C LYS A 74 2.87 9.94 26.89
N ARG A 75 3.27 11.22 26.74
CA ARG A 75 2.80 12.32 27.61
C ARG A 75 1.28 12.48 27.58
N PHE A 76 0.67 12.31 26.42
CA PHE A 76 -0.78 12.43 26.24
C PHE A 76 -1.53 11.09 26.39
N GLY A 77 -0.89 10.00 26.84
CA GLY A 77 -1.57 8.69 26.99
C GLY A 77 -2.03 8.05 25.67
N LEU A 78 -1.30 8.28 24.59
CA LEU A 78 -1.61 7.80 23.24
C LEU A 78 -0.64 6.70 22.78
N ASN A 79 -1.12 5.87 21.86
CA ASN A 79 -0.28 4.97 21.09
C ASN A 79 0.09 5.62 19.76
N TYR A 80 1.37 5.57 19.42
CA TYR A 80 1.92 6.07 18.16
C TYR A 80 2.41 4.91 17.28
N SER A 81 2.16 5.01 15.99
CA SER A 81 2.67 4.09 14.98
C SER A 81 2.95 4.85 13.68
N ARG A 82 3.97 4.43 12.95
CA ARG A 82 4.33 4.96 11.62
C ARG A 82 4.55 3.81 10.65
N TYR A 83 4.01 3.93 9.44
CA TYR A 83 4.31 3.06 8.30
C TYR A 83 4.68 3.94 7.11
N ALA A 84 5.95 3.94 6.73
CA ALA A 84 6.50 4.90 5.77
C ALA A 84 6.15 6.36 6.16
N ASP A 85 5.36 7.06 5.35
CA ASP A 85 4.88 8.43 5.58
C ASP A 85 3.56 8.50 6.36
N ASP A 86 2.82 7.38 6.50
CA ASP A 86 1.58 7.32 7.25
C ASP A 86 1.86 7.27 8.77
N ILE A 87 1.47 8.31 9.48
CA ILE A 87 1.52 8.39 10.95
C ILE A 87 0.11 8.22 11.52
N THR A 88 -0.04 7.36 12.53
CA THR A 88 -1.31 7.13 13.24
C THR A 88 -1.11 7.26 14.74
N PHE A 89 -1.98 8.05 15.36
CA PHE A 89 -2.17 8.11 16.81
C PHE A 89 -3.50 7.48 17.19
N SER A 90 -3.53 6.71 18.28
CA SER A 90 -4.74 6.08 18.79
C SER A 90 -4.82 6.17 20.30
N SER A 91 -6.05 6.24 20.83
CA SER A 91 -6.30 6.21 22.28
C SER A 91 -7.72 5.77 22.59
N LYS A 92 -7.94 5.37 23.85
CA LYS A 92 -9.28 5.10 24.42
C LYS A 92 -9.96 6.37 24.93
N HIS A 93 -9.25 7.50 25.03
CA HIS A 93 -9.78 8.79 25.45
C HIS A 93 -9.57 9.85 24.36
N ASN A 94 -10.37 10.93 24.40
CA ASN A 94 -10.29 12.03 23.44
C ASN A 94 -10.06 13.40 24.13
N THR A 95 -9.81 13.40 25.42
CA THR A 95 -9.57 14.61 26.21
C THR A 95 -8.34 14.41 27.07
N TYR A 96 -7.63 15.49 27.35
CA TYR A 96 -6.48 15.52 28.23
C TYR A 96 -6.49 16.81 29.06
N GLU A 97 -6.03 16.71 30.30
CA GLU A 97 -5.97 17.81 31.25
C GLU A 97 -4.65 18.58 31.07
N VAL A 98 -4.74 19.82 30.59
CA VAL A 98 -3.57 20.69 30.37
C VAL A 98 -3.20 21.42 31.67
N SER A 99 -4.20 21.75 32.48
CA SER A 99 -4.06 22.32 33.81
C SER A 99 -5.28 21.93 34.66
N PRO A 100 -5.25 22.13 35.99
CA PRO A 100 -6.39 21.85 36.88
C PRO A 100 -7.71 22.51 36.48
N THR A 101 -7.65 23.53 35.62
CA THR A 101 -8.80 24.32 35.16
C THR A 101 -9.04 24.21 33.65
N LYS A 102 -8.23 23.45 32.90
CA LYS A 102 -8.27 23.40 31.44
C LYS A 102 -8.16 21.98 30.91
N VAL A 103 -9.24 21.51 30.30
CA VAL A 103 -9.30 20.24 29.56
C VAL A 103 -9.42 20.53 28.07
N GLU A 104 -8.55 19.93 27.27
CA GLU A 104 -8.57 20.05 25.81
C GLU A 104 -8.99 18.73 25.16
N LYS A 105 -9.59 18.82 23.97
CA LYS A 105 -9.69 17.66 23.08
C LYS A 105 -8.30 17.35 22.53
N ILE A 106 -7.91 16.08 22.47
CA ILE A 106 -6.58 15.69 21.98
C ILE A 106 -6.51 15.88 20.46
N PHE A 107 -7.51 15.42 19.72
CA PHE A 107 -7.46 15.37 18.25
C PHE A 107 -8.21 16.53 17.57
N ALA A 108 -8.16 17.73 18.16
CA ALA A 108 -8.73 18.93 17.54
C ALA A 108 -7.62 19.89 17.07
N SER A 109 -7.89 20.60 15.97
CA SER A 109 -6.96 21.56 15.38
C SER A 109 -6.64 22.68 16.38
N GLY A 110 -5.37 23.08 16.47
CA GLY A 110 -4.90 24.17 17.34
C GLY A 110 -4.79 23.81 18.83
N THR A 111 -5.02 22.55 19.19
CA THR A 111 -4.81 22.06 20.57
C THR A 111 -3.33 21.91 20.87
N THR A 112 -2.99 21.76 22.14
CA THR A 112 -1.60 21.56 22.57
C THR A 112 -0.96 20.36 21.85
N PHE A 113 -1.69 19.24 21.75
CA PHE A 113 -1.22 18.05 21.04
C PHE A 113 -1.00 18.30 19.54
N ASP A 114 -1.98 18.90 18.85
CA ASP A 114 -1.88 19.20 17.41
C ASP A 114 -0.69 20.13 17.11
N CYS A 115 -0.53 21.19 17.90
CA CYS A 115 0.58 22.13 17.78
C CYS A 115 1.94 21.44 18.00
N GLU A 116 2.08 20.60 19.01
CA GLU A 116 3.34 19.88 19.29
C GLU A 116 3.70 18.90 18.16
N VAL A 117 2.74 18.10 17.67
CA VAL A 117 2.97 17.16 16.58
C VAL A 117 3.38 17.88 15.31
N ARG A 118 2.65 18.95 14.93
CA ARG A 118 2.94 19.76 13.75
C ARG A 118 4.33 20.41 13.84
N LYS A 119 4.66 20.97 15.01
CA LYS A 119 5.98 21.55 15.26
C LYS A 119 7.10 20.52 15.05
N ILE A 120 6.95 19.31 15.60
CA ILE A 120 7.95 18.25 15.44
C ILE A 120 8.14 17.86 13.97
N ILE A 121 7.05 17.76 13.20
CA ILE A 121 7.08 17.40 11.77
C ILE A 121 7.76 18.51 10.94
N ILE A 122 7.37 19.77 11.15
CA ILE A 122 7.90 20.93 10.42
C ILE A 122 9.39 21.13 10.73
N GLU A 123 9.82 20.95 11.98
CA GLU A 123 11.24 21.05 12.36
C GLU A 123 12.13 19.98 11.69
N GLN A 124 11.55 18.93 11.13
CA GLN A 124 12.25 17.93 10.32
C GLN A 124 12.10 18.17 8.80
N ASN A 125 11.60 19.34 8.40
CA ASN A 125 11.33 19.74 7.01
C ASN A 125 10.32 18.83 6.26
N PHE A 126 9.47 18.13 7.01
CA PHE A 126 8.33 17.40 6.45
C PHE A 126 7.09 18.29 6.41
N HIS A 127 6.19 17.98 5.47
CA HIS A 127 4.96 18.73 5.25
C HIS A 127 3.77 17.79 5.42
N ILE A 128 2.77 18.24 6.19
CA ILE A 128 1.54 17.49 6.40
C ILE A 128 0.59 17.80 5.25
N LYS A 129 0.04 16.75 4.63
CA LYS A 129 -1.04 16.91 3.66
C LYS A 129 -2.37 17.02 4.40
N GLU A 130 -2.83 18.24 4.65
CA GLU A 130 -4.05 18.52 5.44
C GLU A 130 -5.28 17.74 4.95
N SER A 131 -5.44 17.60 3.63
CA SER A 131 -6.56 16.84 3.04
C SER A 131 -6.56 15.34 3.38
N LYS A 132 -5.44 14.79 3.89
CA LYS A 132 -5.33 13.41 4.37
C LYS A 132 -5.44 13.28 5.89
N VAL A 133 -5.38 14.39 6.64
CA VAL A 133 -5.53 14.40 8.10
C VAL A 133 -6.98 14.09 8.44
N ARG A 134 -7.19 13.07 9.28
CA ARG A 134 -8.54 12.61 9.62
C ARG A 134 -8.59 12.08 11.05
N LEU A 135 -9.69 12.40 11.75
CA LEU A 135 -10.02 11.82 13.04
C LEU A 135 -11.10 10.75 12.85
N GLN A 136 -10.82 9.52 13.30
CA GLN A 136 -11.73 8.39 13.18
C GLN A 136 -12.22 7.94 14.56
N LYS A 137 -13.47 8.28 14.87
CA LYS A 137 -14.08 8.01 16.18
C LYS A 137 -14.65 6.60 16.26
N ARG A 138 -14.77 6.08 17.49
CA ARG A 138 -15.51 4.85 17.79
C ARG A 138 -16.96 4.99 17.30
N GLY A 139 -17.53 3.89 16.82
CA GLY A 139 -18.87 3.85 16.20
C GLY A 139 -18.87 4.11 14.69
N TYR A 140 -17.77 4.64 14.15
CA TYR A 140 -17.54 4.76 12.71
C TYR A 140 -16.46 3.79 12.24
N ARG A 141 -16.36 3.62 10.91
CA ARG A 141 -15.28 2.83 10.32
C ARG A 141 -13.94 3.48 10.65
N GLN A 142 -13.02 2.70 11.19
CA GLN A 142 -11.65 3.08 11.48
C GLN A 142 -10.72 2.33 10.53
N GLU A 143 -9.85 3.08 9.85
CA GLU A 143 -8.98 2.60 8.79
C GLU A 143 -7.56 3.13 8.96
N VAL A 144 -6.61 2.20 9.07
CA VAL A 144 -5.17 2.45 9.23
C VAL A 144 -4.47 1.71 8.10
N THR A 145 -3.64 2.41 7.31
CA THR A 145 -2.88 1.85 6.18
C THR A 145 -3.71 0.96 5.24
N GLY A 146 -4.97 1.33 4.97
CA GLY A 146 -5.89 0.58 4.10
C GLY A 146 -6.59 -0.63 4.73
N LEU A 147 -6.31 -0.93 6.01
CA LEU A 147 -6.97 -1.97 6.79
C LEU A 147 -8.02 -1.39 7.72
N VAL A 148 -9.17 -2.04 7.81
CA VAL A 148 -10.22 -1.70 8.76
C VAL A 148 -9.84 -2.28 10.12
N VAL A 149 -9.88 -1.45 11.17
CA VAL A 149 -9.42 -1.81 12.52
C VAL A 149 -10.47 -1.50 13.61
N THR A 150 -11.72 -1.22 13.24
CA THR A 150 -12.78 -0.80 14.19
C THR A 150 -12.96 -1.77 15.37
N ASP A 151 -13.16 -3.06 15.08
CA ASP A 151 -13.35 -4.10 16.12
C ASP A 151 -12.30 -5.21 15.97
N LYS A 152 -12.05 -5.62 14.73
CA LYS A 152 -11.00 -6.55 14.34
C LYS A 152 -10.37 -6.12 13.03
N ILE A 153 -9.14 -6.56 12.80
CA ILE A 153 -8.44 -6.36 11.53
C ILE A 153 -9.26 -6.99 10.41
N ASN A 154 -9.54 -6.22 9.37
CA ASN A 154 -10.34 -6.65 8.23
C ASN A 154 -10.00 -5.85 6.97
N VAL A 155 -10.36 -6.40 5.81
CA VAL A 155 -10.29 -5.65 4.54
C VAL A 155 -11.53 -4.74 4.40
N THR A 156 -11.46 -3.77 3.49
CA THR A 156 -12.62 -2.93 3.18
C THR A 156 -13.76 -3.73 2.54
N ARG A 157 -15.01 -3.28 2.75
CA ARG A 157 -16.18 -3.89 2.08
C ARG A 157 -16.08 -3.83 0.54
N ARG A 158 -15.51 -2.74 0.01
CA ARG A 158 -15.24 -2.57 -1.43
C ARG A 158 -14.33 -3.69 -1.96
N TYR A 159 -13.30 -4.07 -1.20
CA TYR A 159 -12.37 -5.14 -1.57
C TYR A 159 -13.08 -6.49 -1.78
N VAL A 160 -13.90 -6.90 -0.80
CA VAL A 160 -14.66 -8.16 -0.88
C VAL A 160 -15.73 -8.10 -1.98
N LYS A 161 -16.39 -6.94 -2.15
CA LYS A 161 -17.38 -6.74 -3.21
C LYS A 161 -16.75 -6.90 -4.59
N GLN A 162 -15.55 -6.34 -4.79
CA GLN A 162 -14.81 -6.45 -6.05
C GLN A 162 -14.45 -7.91 -6.36
N LEU A 163 -13.92 -8.65 -5.38
CA LEU A 163 -13.65 -10.09 -5.53
C LEU A 163 -14.90 -10.89 -5.90
N ARG A 164 -16.03 -10.65 -5.22
CA ARG A 164 -17.31 -11.30 -5.53
C ARG A 164 -17.79 -11.00 -6.93
N GLN A 165 -17.61 -9.75 -7.38
CA GLN A 165 -18.01 -9.32 -8.70
C GLN A 165 -17.18 -10.03 -9.77
N TRP A 166 -15.85 -10.15 -9.61
CA TRP A 166 -15.00 -10.77 -10.62
C TRP A 166 -15.28 -12.26 -10.74
N LEU A 167 -15.43 -12.95 -9.60
CA LEU A 167 -15.82 -14.36 -9.58
C LEU A 167 -17.19 -14.57 -10.22
N TYR A 168 -18.16 -13.70 -9.92
CA TYR A 168 -19.49 -13.79 -10.51
C TYR A 168 -19.48 -13.60 -12.04
N LEU A 169 -18.72 -12.62 -12.55
CA LEU A 169 -18.61 -12.39 -13.99
C LEU A 169 -17.98 -13.58 -14.70
N TRP A 170 -16.93 -14.16 -14.11
CA TRP A 170 -16.29 -15.35 -14.66
C TRP A 170 -17.23 -16.56 -14.63
N GLU A 171 -17.93 -16.81 -13.51
CA GLU A 171 -18.93 -17.89 -13.40
C GLU A 171 -20.05 -17.77 -14.44
N ARG A 172 -20.54 -16.54 -14.69
CA ARG A 172 -21.73 -16.33 -15.53
C ARG A 172 -21.39 -16.21 -17.02
N TYR A 173 -20.24 -15.62 -17.35
CA TYR A 173 -19.93 -15.23 -18.73
C TYR A 173 -18.67 -15.90 -19.30
N GLY A 174 -17.95 -16.69 -18.50
CA GLY A 174 -16.67 -17.30 -18.89
C GLY A 174 -15.49 -16.33 -18.76
N TYR A 175 -14.29 -16.87 -18.97
CA TYR A 175 -13.04 -16.14 -18.73
C TYR A 175 -12.90 -14.92 -19.66
N ASP A 176 -13.08 -15.08 -20.97
CA ASP A 176 -12.76 -14.04 -21.95
C ASP A 176 -13.66 -12.79 -21.81
N LYS A 177 -14.96 -13.00 -21.64
CA LYS A 177 -15.91 -11.89 -21.42
C LYS A 177 -15.66 -11.19 -20.07
N SER A 178 -15.39 -11.98 -19.03
CA SER A 178 -15.02 -11.42 -17.73
C SER A 178 -13.70 -10.65 -17.80
N TYR A 179 -12.74 -11.14 -18.57
CA TYR A 179 -11.43 -10.52 -18.77
C TYR A 179 -11.54 -9.15 -19.44
N ALA A 180 -12.37 -9.03 -20.49
CA ALA A 180 -12.60 -7.75 -21.15
C ALA A 180 -13.18 -6.69 -20.19
N ILE A 181 -14.13 -7.08 -19.33
CA ILE A 181 -14.70 -6.18 -18.31
C ILE A 181 -13.66 -5.87 -17.23
N PHE A 182 -12.93 -6.89 -16.77
CA PHE A 182 -11.88 -6.76 -15.77
C PHE A 182 -10.81 -5.78 -16.22
N LEU A 183 -10.33 -5.87 -17.47
CA LEU A 183 -9.26 -5.04 -17.99
C LEU A 183 -9.65 -3.55 -17.93
N ASN A 184 -10.87 -3.21 -18.38
CA ASN A 184 -11.38 -1.84 -18.31
C ASN A 184 -11.37 -1.29 -16.88
N ILE A 185 -11.85 -2.07 -15.91
CA ILE A 185 -11.91 -1.63 -14.51
C ILE A 185 -10.50 -1.60 -13.88
N TYR A 186 -9.67 -2.58 -14.19
CA TYR A 186 -8.33 -2.74 -13.63
C TYR A 186 -7.39 -1.61 -14.08
N LEU A 187 -7.44 -1.25 -15.36
CA LEU A 187 -6.67 -0.13 -15.90
C LEU A 187 -7.08 1.20 -15.23
N ALA A 188 -8.38 1.45 -15.08
CA ALA A 188 -8.90 2.63 -14.42
C ALA A 188 -8.48 2.73 -12.93
N ASP A 189 -8.46 1.60 -12.21
CA ASP A 189 -8.08 1.56 -10.78
C ASP A 189 -6.54 1.66 -10.58
N LYS A 190 -5.70 1.21 -11.52
CA LYS A 190 -4.23 1.11 -11.35
C LYS A 190 -3.44 2.30 -11.91
N GLY A 191 -3.98 3.06 -12.85
CA GLY A 191 -3.31 4.20 -13.47
C GLY A 191 -2.13 3.80 -14.36
N HIS A 192 -0.98 3.46 -13.77
CA HIS A 192 0.23 3.01 -14.47
C HIS A 192 0.34 1.49 -14.43
N VAL A 193 0.08 0.82 -15.56
CA VAL A 193 0.31 -0.62 -15.71
C VAL A 193 1.64 -0.81 -16.43
N LYS A 194 2.54 -1.64 -15.87
CA LYS A 194 3.76 -2.08 -16.58
C LYS A 194 3.33 -2.74 -17.90
N SER A 195 4.16 -2.68 -18.95
CA SER A 195 3.82 -3.01 -20.35
C SER A 195 3.24 -4.41 -20.67
N GLU A 196 2.92 -5.24 -19.68
CA GLU A 196 2.38 -6.58 -19.83
C GLU A 196 0.91 -6.63 -19.40
N GLN A 197 0.06 -7.30 -20.18
CA GLN A 197 -1.35 -7.42 -19.88
C GLN A 197 -1.55 -8.27 -18.60
N PRO A 198 -2.37 -7.82 -17.64
CA PRO A 198 -2.52 -8.50 -16.36
C PRO A 198 -3.29 -9.81 -16.50
N ASN A 199 -2.76 -10.93 -16.01
CA ASN A 199 -3.54 -12.16 -15.92
C ASN A 199 -4.62 -12.04 -14.82
N MET A 200 -5.90 -12.10 -15.20
CA MET A 200 -7.03 -11.92 -14.27
C MET A 200 -7.05 -13.01 -13.19
N ALA A 201 -6.75 -14.26 -13.52
CA ALA A 201 -6.73 -15.35 -12.55
C ALA A 201 -5.67 -15.11 -11.47
N MET A 202 -4.45 -14.73 -11.86
CA MET A 202 -3.37 -14.40 -10.92
C MET A 202 -3.71 -13.18 -10.05
N VAL A 203 -4.38 -12.18 -10.62
CA VAL A 203 -4.83 -11.01 -9.85
C VAL A 203 -5.87 -11.40 -8.81
N ILE A 204 -6.86 -12.22 -9.18
CA ILE A 204 -7.89 -12.71 -8.25
C ILE A 204 -7.25 -13.58 -7.16
N GLU A 205 -6.33 -14.47 -7.54
CA GLU A 205 -5.58 -15.31 -6.59
C GLU A 205 -4.79 -14.48 -5.60
N GLY A 206 -3.99 -13.52 -6.07
CA GLY A 206 -3.23 -12.62 -5.19
C GLY A 206 -4.16 -11.83 -4.24
N LYS A 207 -5.33 -11.42 -4.72
CA LYS A 207 -6.34 -10.77 -3.87
C LYS A 207 -6.94 -11.73 -2.83
N LEU A 208 -7.15 -13.00 -3.17
CA LEU A 208 -7.60 -14.02 -2.23
C LEU A 208 -6.53 -14.34 -1.18
N LEU A 209 -5.26 -14.40 -1.57
CA LEU A 209 -4.14 -14.60 -0.65
C LEU A 209 -3.99 -13.42 0.33
N TYR A 210 -4.14 -12.19 -0.15
CA TYR A 210 -4.20 -11.03 0.74
C TYR A 210 -5.41 -11.09 1.68
N LEU A 211 -6.58 -11.50 1.18
CA LEU A 211 -7.77 -11.70 2.01
C LEU A 211 -7.52 -12.74 3.11
N LYS A 212 -6.86 -13.86 2.78
CA LYS A 212 -6.41 -14.89 3.72
C LYS A 212 -5.46 -14.32 4.77
N MET A 213 -4.46 -13.56 4.34
CA MET A 213 -3.47 -12.96 5.23
C MET A 213 -4.13 -12.02 6.26
N VAL A 214 -5.11 -11.23 5.83
CA VAL A 214 -5.76 -10.23 6.70
C VAL A 214 -6.84 -10.86 7.60
N LYS A 215 -7.65 -11.77 7.07
CA LYS A 215 -8.82 -12.32 7.79
C LYS A 215 -8.56 -13.66 8.46
N GLY A 216 -7.49 -14.35 8.10
CA GLY A 216 -7.18 -15.72 8.52
C GLY A 216 -7.56 -16.76 7.47
N ALA A 217 -6.89 -17.91 7.52
CA ALA A 217 -7.13 -19.05 6.63
C ALA A 217 -8.50 -19.70 6.84
N ASP A 218 -9.02 -19.63 8.07
CA ASP A 218 -10.29 -20.26 8.45
C ASP A 218 -11.50 -19.32 8.32
N ASP A 219 -11.30 -18.08 7.84
CA ASP A 219 -12.42 -17.13 7.69
C ASP A 219 -13.39 -17.61 6.60
N GLY A 220 -14.66 -17.76 6.97
CA GLY A 220 -15.70 -18.25 6.07
C GLY A 220 -15.92 -17.40 4.80
N THR A 221 -15.58 -16.11 4.81
CA THR A 221 -15.63 -15.28 3.59
C THR A 221 -14.52 -15.69 2.63
N TYR A 222 -13.30 -15.88 3.14
CA TYR A 222 -12.17 -16.33 2.34
C TYR A 222 -12.44 -17.73 1.78
N LEU A 223 -12.81 -18.69 2.63
CA LEU A 223 -13.08 -20.08 2.21
C LEU A 223 -14.14 -20.16 1.11
N LYS A 224 -15.25 -19.41 1.23
CA LYS A 224 -16.31 -19.37 0.21
C LYS A 224 -15.82 -18.82 -1.12
N LEU A 225 -15.03 -17.74 -1.11
CA LEU A 225 -14.52 -17.14 -2.35
C LEU A 225 -13.41 -17.98 -2.97
N LYS A 226 -12.53 -18.58 -2.16
CA LYS A 226 -11.48 -19.49 -2.63
C LYS A 226 -12.08 -20.73 -3.27
N LYS A 227 -13.09 -21.35 -2.65
CA LYS A 227 -13.82 -22.50 -3.23
C LYS A 227 -14.40 -22.17 -4.61
N ARG A 228 -15.05 -21.00 -4.75
CA ARG A 228 -15.57 -20.53 -6.05
C ARG A 228 -14.46 -20.38 -7.09
N PHE A 229 -13.35 -19.76 -6.71
CA PHE A 229 -12.19 -19.59 -7.57
C PHE A 229 -11.58 -20.92 -8.02
N ASP A 230 -11.43 -21.89 -7.11
CA ASP A 230 -10.83 -23.20 -7.41
C ASP A 230 -11.68 -24.02 -8.36
N LEU A 231 -13.01 -23.92 -8.25
CA LEU A 231 -13.94 -24.53 -9.20
C LEU A 231 -13.77 -23.94 -10.61
N LEU A 232 -13.58 -22.62 -10.73
CA LEU A 232 -13.33 -21.98 -12.03
C LEU A 232 -12.02 -22.44 -12.66
N LEU A 233 -10.94 -22.55 -11.87
CA LEU A 233 -9.65 -23.07 -12.36
C LEU A 233 -9.77 -24.54 -12.80
N GLY A 234 -10.45 -25.38 -12.00
CA GLY A 234 -10.67 -26.78 -12.32
C GLY A 234 -11.54 -27.00 -13.56
N THR A 235 -12.54 -26.14 -13.79
CA THR A 235 -13.37 -26.15 -15.00
C THR A 235 -12.57 -25.72 -16.23
N THR A 236 -11.69 -24.74 -16.08
CA THR A 236 -10.78 -24.31 -17.16
C THR A 236 -9.81 -25.43 -17.54
N SER A 237 -9.29 -26.18 -16.55
CA SER A 237 -8.43 -27.33 -16.80
C SER A 237 -9.16 -28.50 -17.46
N LYS A 238 -10.46 -28.70 -17.19
CA LYS A 238 -11.29 -29.70 -17.86
C LYS A 238 -11.67 -29.30 -19.30
N ASN A 239 -11.98 -28.04 -19.54
CA ASN A 239 -12.21 -27.55 -20.91
C ASN A 239 -10.93 -27.61 -21.75
N ASN A 240 -9.76 -27.41 -21.14
CA ASN A 240 -8.47 -27.65 -21.80
C ASN A 240 -8.13 -29.14 -21.97
N SER A 241 -8.79 -30.06 -21.25
CA SER A 241 -8.66 -31.50 -21.51
C SER A 241 -9.57 -32.00 -22.65
N GLU A 242 -10.60 -31.24 -23.02
CA GLU A 242 -11.36 -31.46 -24.27
C GLU A 242 -10.65 -30.89 -25.50
N ALA A 243 -9.79 -29.89 -25.32
CA ALA A 243 -8.70 -29.62 -26.27
C ALA A 243 -7.68 -30.74 -26.10
N VAL A 244 -7.95 -31.90 -26.73
CA VAL A 244 -7.03 -33.03 -26.88
C VAL A 244 -5.61 -32.48 -26.93
N ASN A 245 -4.80 -32.89 -25.95
CA ASN A 245 -3.41 -32.47 -25.84
C ASN A 245 -2.73 -32.93 -27.13
N ILE A 246 -2.63 -32.03 -28.10
CA ILE A 246 -2.11 -32.30 -29.44
C ILE A 246 -0.71 -32.91 -29.35
N LEU A 247 0.02 -32.56 -28.29
CA LEU A 247 1.30 -33.15 -27.95
C LEU A 247 1.15 -34.64 -27.65
N ASP A 248 0.21 -35.05 -26.79
CA ASP A 248 -0.04 -36.46 -26.48
C ASP A 248 -0.48 -37.23 -27.75
N LEU A 249 -1.35 -36.63 -28.58
CA LEU A 249 -1.77 -37.23 -29.85
C LEU A 249 -0.60 -37.37 -30.85
N ILE A 250 0.29 -36.38 -30.93
CA ILE A 250 1.51 -36.44 -31.77
C ILE A 250 2.47 -37.51 -31.26
N PHE A 251 2.60 -37.68 -29.95
CA PHE A 251 3.49 -38.70 -29.37
C PHE A 251 2.94 -40.13 -29.53
N ASP A 252 1.61 -40.29 -29.53
CA ASP A 252 0.98 -41.62 -29.61
C ASP A 252 0.77 -42.12 -31.06
N VAL A 253 0.33 -41.25 -31.97
CA VAL A 253 -0.01 -41.62 -33.37
C VAL A 253 0.81 -40.89 -34.44
N GLY A 254 1.71 -39.99 -34.04
CA GLY A 254 2.56 -39.25 -34.96
C GLY A 254 1.90 -38.01 -35.55
N LEU A 255 2.75 -37.11 -36.09
CA LEU A 255 2.35 -35.77 -36.54
C LEU A 255 1.29 -35.80 -37.67
N ASP A 256 1.47 -36.69 -38.64
CA ASP A 256 0.63 -36.75 -39.84
C ASP A 256 -0.80 -37.22 -39.53
N GLU A 257 -0.95 -38.20 -38.63
CA GLU A 257 -2.24 -38.73 -38.22
C GLU A 257 -2.96 -37.76 -37.27
N ALA A 258 -2.23 -37.12 -36.35
CA ALA A 258 -2.78 -36.07 -35.47
C ALA A 258 -3.36 -34.87 -36.25
N MET A 259 -2.77 -34.50 -37.39
CA MET A 259 -3.23 -33.39 -38.23
C MET A 259 -4.56 -33.66 -38.95
N THR A 260 -4.96 -34.92 -39.14
CA THR A 260 -6.24 -35.26 -39.78
C THR A 260 -7.44 -35.00 -38.87
N HIS A 261 -7.27 -35.13 -37.56
CA HIS A 261 -8.31 -34.86 -36.55
C HIS A 261 -8.70 -33.38 -36.45
N TYR A 262 -7.89 -32.45 -36.98
CA TYR A 262 -8.13 -31.01 -36.93
C TYR A 262 -8.82 -30.44 -38.18
N LYS A 263 -8.99 -31.22 -39.25
CA LYS A 263 -9.54 -30.76 -40.54
C LYS A 263 -11.07 -30.83 -40.68
N LYS A 264 -11.82 -30.69 -39.59
CA LYS A 264 -13.29 -30.51 -39.65
C LYS A 264 -13.74 -29.28 -38.89
#